data_AF-A0A0F9LP69-F1
#
_entry.id   AF-A0A0F9LP69-F1
#
_cell.length_a   1.000
_cell.length_b   1.000
_cell.length_c   1.000
_cell.angle_alpha   90.00
_cell.angle_beta   90.00
_cell.angle_gamma   90.00
#
_symmetry.space_group_name_H-M   'P 1'
#
loop_
_entity.id
_entity.type
_entity.pdbx_description
1 polymer ?
#
loop_
_entity_poly.entity_id
_entity_poly.type
_entity_poly.pdbx_seq_one_letter_code
_entity_poly.pdbx_strand_id
1 'polypeptide(L)'
;MVPKSNIKALFHEWNELNSKSQESLGQFDFTKIKEIRAKQTLLEDTIYEILIENAPEDILKILPNDCGEMEIGYESEERMFYFVTFDPEFDDTDDTTLIAFTIDLNKSVSTIKDFKME
;
A
#
# COMPACT_ATOMS: atom_id res chain seq x y z
N MET A 1 11.65 -15.72 3.25
CA MET A 1 10.97 -15.02 2.16
C MET A 1 9.61 -15.65 1.98
N VAL A 2 8.54 -14.90 2.24
CA VAL A 2 7.18 -15.33 1.91
C VAL A 2 7.06 -15.42 0.39
N PRO A 3 6.43 -16.46 -0.17
CA PRO A 3 6.25 -16.56 -1.61
C PRO A 3 5.43 -15.38 -2.13
N LYS A 4 5.87 -14.72 -3.20
CA LYS A 4 5.11 -13.66 -3.92
C LYS A 4 3.67 -14.10 -4.25
N SER A 5 3.42 -15.41 -4.37
CA SER A 5 2.11 -15.95 -4.68
C SER A 5 1.08 -15.91 -3.53
N ASN A 6 1.51 -15.70 -2.27
CA ASN A 6 0.62 -15.76 -1.11
C ASN A 6 0.36 -14.37 -0.50
N ILE A 7 -0.50 -13.60 -1.17
CA ILE A 7 -0.93 -12.26 -0.74
C ILE A 7 -1.49 -12.24 0.70
N LYS A 8 -2.17 -13.32 1.12
CA LYS A 8 -2.69 -13.45 2.49
C LYS A 8 -1.58 -13.46 3.54
N ALA A 9 -0.47 -14.14 3.25
CA ALA A 9 0.68 -14.16 4.13
C ALA A 9 1.38 -12.79 4.17
N LEU A 10 1.48 -12.10 3.04
CA LEU A 10 2.04 -10.74 2.97
C LEU A 10 1.22 -9.75 3.81
N PHE A 11 -0.11 -9.77 3.69
CA PHE A 11 -0.99 -8.89 4.45
C PHE A 11 -0.90 -9.17 5.96
N HIS A 12 -0.85 -10.45 6.32
CA HIS A 12 -0.69 -10.86 7.70
C HIS A 12 0.65 -10.38 8.27
N GLU A 13 1.75 -10.58 7.54
CA GLU A 13 3.09 -10.15 7.97
C GLU A 13 3.18 -8.63 8.11
N TRP A 14 2.61 -7.88 7.16
CA TRP A 14 2.57 -6.42 7.26
C TRP A 14 1.80 -5.94 8.48
N ASN A 15 0.64 -6.56 8.78
CA ASN A 15 -0.15 -6.21 9.95
C ASN A 15 0.56 -6.55 11.28
N GLU A 16 1.27 -7.68 11.33
CA GLU A 16 2.13 -8.00 12.49
C GLU A 16 3.24 -6.97 12.68
N LEU A 17 3.89 -6.55 11.59
CA LEU A 17 4.92 -5.51 11.63
C LEU A 17 4.34 -4.18 12.10
N ASN A 18 3.13 -3.81 11.65
CA ASN A 18 2.44 -2.61 12.10
C ASN A 18 2.18 -2.64 13.62
N SER A 19 1.71 -3.78 14.13
CA SER A 19 1.50 -3.99 15.58
C SER A 19 2.81 -3.86 16.37
N LYS A 20 3.90 -4.47 15.88
CA LYS A 20 5.25 -4.37 16.50
C LYS A 20 5.80 -2.95 16.44
N SER A 21 5.48 -2.20 15.38
CA SER A 21 5.88 -0.80 15.22
C SER A 21 5.24 0.07 16.30
N GLN A 22 3.93 -0.11 16.53
CA GLN A 22 3.19 0.59 17.59
C GLN A 22 3.72 0.28 18.99
N GLU A 23 4.03 -0.99 19.28
CA GLU A 23 4.64 -1.39 20.55
C GLU A 23 6.02 -0.73 20.74
N SER A 24 6.86 -0.76 19.71
CA SER A 24 8.20 -0.17 19.73
C SER A 24 8.16 1.34 19.88
N LEU A 25 7.15 2.01 19.30
CA LEU A 25 6.89 3.43 19.47
C LEU A 25 6.52 3.77 20.92
N GLY A 26 5.67 2.97 21.56
CA GLY A 26 5.35 3.13 22.98
C GLY A 26 6.56 2.96 23.92
N GLN A 27 7.56 2.19 23.48
CA GLN A 27 8.84 1.99 24.18
C GLN A 27 9.94 2.99 23.76
N PHE A 28 9.66 3.91 22.83
CA PHE A 28 10.63 4.82 22.22
C PHE A 28 11.86 4.13 21.59
N ASP A 29 11.70 2.90 21.10
CA ASP A 29 12.77 2.12 20.46
C ASP A 29 12.85 2.44 18.96
N PHE A 30 13.44 3.59 18.64
CA PHE A 30 13.56 4.08 17.26
C PHE A 30 14.45 3.20 16.36
N THR A 31 15.34 2.39 16.94
CA THR A 31 16.16 1.45 16.18
C THR A 31 15.28 0.33 15.63
N LYS A 32 14.44 -0.27 16.47
CA LYS A 32 13.48 -1.29 16.02
C LYS A 32 12.46 -0.74 15.04
N ILE A 33 11.98 0.50 15.24
CA ILE A 33 11.04 1.14 14.30
C ILE A 33 11.66 1.21 12.90
N LYS A 34 12.94 1.61 12.78
CA LYS A 34 13.64 1.65 11.49
C LYS A 34 13.77 0.26 10.84
N GLU A 35 14.09 -0.76 11.63
CA GLU A 35 14.18 -2.15 11.13
C GLU A 35 12.82 -2.68 10.67
N ILE A 36 11.75 -2.36 11.40
CA ILE A 36 10.37 -2.72 11.04
C ILE A 36 9.96 -2.04 9.75
N ARG A 37 10.23 -0.73 9.62
CA ARG A 37 9.93 0.03 8.39
C ARG A 37 10.65 -0.52 7.17
N ALA A 38 11.93 -0.86 7.29
CA ALA A 38 12.67 -1.49 6.19
C ALA A 38 12.02 -2.80 5.72
N LYS A 39 11.43 -3.59 6.64
CA LYS A 39 10.70 -4.81 6.28
C LYS A 39 9.33 -4.51 5.67
N GLN A 40 8.61 -3.51 6.18
CA GLN A 40 7.35 -3.07 5.61
C GLN A 40 7.52 -2.61 4.17
N THR A 41 8.54 -1.80 3.86
CA THR A 41 8.86 -1.37 2.49
C THR A 41 9.05 -2.56 1.55
N LEU A 42 9.78 -3.61 1.96
CA LEU A 42 9.96 -4.80 1.13
C LEU A 42 8.64 -5.56 0.87
N LEU A 43 7.73 -5.59 1.85
CA LEU A 43 6.41 -6.20 1.68
C LEU A 43 5.52 -5.34 0.78
N GLU A 44 5.57 -4.03 0.95
CA GLU A 44 4.85 -3.02 0.16
C GLU A 44 5.24 -3.12 -1.31
N ASP A 45 6.55 -3.15 -1.61
CA ASP A 45 7.08 -3.38 -2.96
C ASP A 45 6.54 -4.70 -3.54
N THR A 46 6.53 -5.77 -2.74
CA THR A 46 6.05 -7.08 -3.20
C THR A 46 4.53 -7.07 -3.45
N ILE A 47 3.74 -6.42 -2.61
CA ILE A 47 2.29 -6.30 -2.79
C ILE A 47 2.01 -5.42 -4.02
N TYR A 48 2.80 -4.38 -4.24
CA TYR A 48 2.70 -3.50 -5.39
C TYR A 48 2.97 -4.22 -6.71
N GLU A 49 4.00 -5.07 -6.77
CA GLU A 49 4.23 -5.94 -7.93
C GLU A 49 3.02 -6.82 -8.22
N ILE A 50 2.39 -7.41 -7.19
CA ILE A 50 1.18 -8.22 -7.36
C ILE A 50 0.01 -7.36 -7.87
N LEU A 51 -0.12 -6.13 -7.37
CA LEU A 51 -1.11 -5.16 -7.87
C LEU A 51 -0.90 -4.91 -9.37
N ILE A 52 0.31 -4.61 -9.81
CA ILE A 52 0.62 -4.43 -11.24
C ILE A 52 0.26 -5.68 -12.06
N GLU A 53 0.66 -6.87 -11.58
CA GLU A 53 0.38 -8.13 -12.28
C GLU A 53 -1.12 -8.45 -12.46
N ASN A 54 -1.98 -7.92 -11.58
CA ASN A 54 -3.42 -8.19 -11.59
C ASN A 54 -4.27 -6.98 -12.00
N ALA A 55 -3.65 -5.81 -12.19
CA ALA A 55 -4.34 -4.59 -12.56
C ALA A 55 -4.87 -4.66 -14.01
N PRO A 56 -6.09 -4.16 -14.26
CA PRO A 56 -6.59 -4.01 -15.62
C PRO A 56 -5.81 -2.92 -16.39
N GLU A 57 -5.89 -2.96 -17.72
CA GLU A 57 -5.05 -2.14 -18.62
C GLU A 57 -5.27 -0.62 -18.44
N ASP A 58 -6.47 -0.21 -18.05
CA ASP A 58 -6.82 1.17 -17.72
C ASP A 58 -6.12 1.66 -16.46
N ILE A 59 -6.09 0.83 -15.40
CA ILE A 59 -5.38 1.13 -14.15
C ILE A 59 -3.86 1.15 -14.36
N LEU A 60 -3.32 0.21 -15.15
CA LEU A 60 -1.88 0.15 -15.48
C LEU A 60 -1.35 1.43 -16.16
N LYS A 61 -2.19 2.16 -16.88
CA LYS A 61 -1.79 3.40 -17.57
C LYS A 61 -1.59 4.58 -16.64
N ILE A 62 -2.22 4.55 -15.47
CA ILE A 62 -2.20 5.63 -14.48
C ILE A 62 -1.42 5.26 -13.21
N LEU A 63 -1.07 3.98 -13.03
CA LEU A 63 -0.23 3.52 -11.93
C LEU A 63 1.19 4.10 -12.05
N PRO A 64 1.76 4.63 -10.94
CA PRO A 64 3.16 5.02 -10.91
C PRO A 64 4.13 3.84 -11.17
N ASN A 65 5.36 4.13 -11.57
CA ASN A 65 6.35 3.06 -11.83
C ASN A 65 6.84 2.37 -10.55
N ASP A 66 6.83 3.08 -9.42
CA ASP A 66 7.19 2.55 -8.10
C ASP A 66 6.18 2.99 -7.05
N CYS A 67 6.14 2.28 -5.92
CA CYS A 67 5.31 2.66 -4.77
C CYS A 67 6.04 3.54 -3.75
N GLY A 68 7.29 3.95 -4.02
CA GLY A 68 8.09 4.74 -3.09
C GLY A 68 7.57 6.16 -2.89
N GLU A 69 6.85 6.70 -3.87
CA GLU A 69 6.19 8.00 -3.79
C GLU A 69 4.73 7.91 -3.30
N MET A 70 4.23 6.70 -3.01
CA MET A 70 2.84 6.50 -2.61
C MET A 70 2.69 6.37 -1.09
N GLU A 71 1.57 6.90 -0.58
CA GLU A 71 1.15 6.57 0.78
C GLU A 71 0.46 5.22 0.81
N ILE A 72 0.85 4.38 1.76
CA ILE A 72 0.34 3.01 1.85
C ILE A 72 -0.52 2.84 3.10
N GLY A 73 -1.77 2.51 2.85
CA GLY A 73 -2.76 2.18 3.87
C GLY A 73 -3.06 0.68 3.89
N TYR A 74 -3.47 0.20 5.07
CA TYR A 74 -4.02 -1.12 5.23
C TYR A 74 -5.29 -1.05 6.06
N GLU A 75 -6.40 -1.50 5.50
CA GLU A 75 -7.63 -1.72 6.25
C GLU A 75 -7.76 -3.21 6.58
N SER A 76 -7.80 -3.50 7.87
CA SER A 76 -7.83 -4.81 8.49
C SER A 76 -9.18 -5.52 8.48
N GLU A 77 -10.31 -4.81 8.51
CA GLU A 77 -11.66 -5.39 8.46
C GLU A 77 -11.97 -5.88 7.04
N GLU A 78 -11.79 -4.99 6.05
CA GLU A 78 -11.97 -5.31 4.63
C GLU A 78 -10.77 -6.05 4.03
N ARG A 79 -9.65 -6.10 4.75
CA ARG A 79 -8.39 -6.74 4.35
C ARG A 79 -7.97 -6.26 2.97
N MET A 80 -7.80 -4.95 2.88
CA MET A 80 -7.51 -4.21 1.66
C MET A 80 -6.26 -3.36 1.86
N PHE A 81 -5.36 -3.41 0.89
CA PHE A 81 -4.24 -2.47 0.81
C PHE A 81 -4.63 -1.30 -0.09
N TYR A 82 -4.19 -0.10 0.29
CA TYR A 82 -4.39 1.14 -0.43
C TYR A 82 -3.02 1.70 -0.80
N PHE A 83 -2.84 2.03 -2.07
CA PHE A 83 -1.70 2.77 -2.58
C PHE A 83 -2.23 4.11 -3.08
N VAL A 84 -1.95 5.17 -2.33
CA VAL A 84 -2.53 6.49 -2.52
C VAL A 84 -1.49 7.42 -3.14
N THR A 85 -1.90 8.12 -4.19
CA THR A 85 -1.09 9.13 -4.88
C THR A 85 -1.98 10.26 -5.39
N PHE A 86 -1.38 11.32 -5.94
CA PHE A 86 -2.11 12.36 -6.64
C PHE A 86 -2.77 11.78 -7.90
N ASP A 87 -4.01 12.19 -8.16
CA ASP A 87 -4.71 11.76 -9.35
C ASP A 87 -4.11 12.45 -10.59
N PRO A 88 -3.46 11.70 -11.51
CA PRO A 88 -2.81 12.29 -12.67
C PRO A 88 -3.82 12.95 -13.63
N GLU A 89 -5.12 12.66 -13.51
CA GLU A 89 -6.16 13.37 -14.28
C GLU A 89 -6.30 14.84 -13.85
N PHE A 90 -5.81 15.20 -12.65
CA PHE A 90 -5.95 16.53 -12.04
C PHE A 90 -4.60 17.26 -11.85
N ASP A 91 -3.49 16.70 -12.32
CA ASP A 91 -2.14 17.30 -12.21
C ASP A 91 -2.05 18.72 -12.80
N ASP A 92 -2.85 19.03 -13.82
CA ASP A 92 -2.91 20.35 -14.48
C ASP A 92 -3.94 21.31 -13.84
N THR A 93 -4.54 20.94 -12.71
CA THR A 93 -5.55 21.75 -12.00
C THR A 93 -5.05 22.22 -10.64
N ASP A 94 -5.57 23.35 -10.16
CA ASP A 94 -5.28 23.83 -8.79
C ASP A 94 -5.91 22.91 -7.70
N ASP A 95 -6.75 21.96 -8.10
CA ASP A 95 -7.46 21.05 -7.20
C ASP A 95 -6.60 19.83 -6.87
N THR A 96 -6.18 19.72 -5.60
CA THR A 96 -5.47 18.53 -5.10
C THR A 96 -6.46 17.37 -4.94
N THR A 97 -6.48 16.46 -5.91
CA THR A 97 -7.30 15.24 -5.87
C THR A 97 -6.39 14.03 -5.67
N LEU A 98 -6.77 13.13 -4.76
CA LEU A 98 -6.06 11.87 -4.54
C LEU A 98 -6.80 10.71 -5.19
N ILE A 99 -6.03 9.74 -5.66
CA ILE A 99 -6.52 8.45 -6.12
C ILE A 99 -5.91 7.35 -5.25
N ALA A 100 -6.73 6.38 -4.86
CA ALA A 100 -6.26 5.18 -4.18
C ALA A 100 -6.41 3.96 -5.10
N PHE A 101 -5.33 3.24 -5.33
CA PHE A 101 -5.33 1.92 -5.93
C PHE A 101 -5.43 0.88 -4.84
N THR A 102 -6.37 -0.04 -4.98
CA THR A 102 -6.68 -1.04 -3.96
C THR A 102 -6.39 -2.44 -4.45
N ILE A 103 -5.94 -3.30 -3.53
CA ILE A 103 -5.84 -4.74 -3.77
C ILE A 103 -6.33 -5.53 -2.55
N ASP A 104 -7.17 -6.53 -2.79
CA ASP A 104 -7.72 -7.40 -1.75
C ASP A 104 -6.97 -8.76 -1.64
N LEU A 105 -7.39 -9.60 -0.69
CA LEU A 105 -6.85 -10.95 -0.52
C LEU A 105 -7.06 -11.91 -1.69
N ASN A 106 -7.96 -11.57 -2.61
CA ASN A 106 -8.25 -12.33 -3.83
C ASN A 106 -7.49 -11.77 -5.04
N LYS A 107 -6.62 -10.77 -4.84
CA LYS A 107 -5.90 -10.02 -5.88
C LYS A 107 -6.82 -9.23 -6.81
N SER A 108 -8.04 -8.94 -6.36
CA SER A 108 -8.92 -8.02 -7.06
C SER A 108 -8.39 -6.60 -6.91
N VAL A 109 -8.20 -5.92 -8.04
CA VAL A 109 -7.69 -4.54 -8.09
C VAL A 109 -8.84 -3.59 -8.40
N SER A 110 -8.89 -2.45 -7.72
CA SER A 110 -9.89 -1.40 -7.95
C SER A 110 -9.32 -0.02 -7.64
N THR A 111 -9.97 1.04 -8.13
CA THR A 111 -9.59 2.43 -7.86
C THR A 111 -10.67 3.15 -7.07
N ILE A 112 -10.26 4.03 -6.18
CA ILE A 112 -11.11 4.99 -5.48
C ILE A 112 -10.65 6.38 -5.89
N LYS A 113 -11.46 7.07 -6.69
CA LYS A 113 -11.24 8.48 -7.09
C LYS A 113 -11.75 9.42 -6.00
N ASP A 114 -11.22 10.65 -5.95
CA ASP A 114 -11.53 11.63 -4.90
C ASP A 114 -11.33 11.03 -3.50
N PHE A 115 -10.21 10.31 -3.32
CA PHE A 115 -9.88 9.67 -2.06
C PHE A 115 -9.62 10.74 -0.99
N LYS A 116 -10.34 10.66 0.13
CA LYS A 116 -10.19 11.59 1.26
C LYS A 116 -9.58 10.84 2.42
N MET A 117 -8.43 11.31 2.87
CA MET A 117 -7.93 10.96 4.20
C MET A 117 -8.74 11.78 5.21
N GLU A 118 -9.68 11.14 5.88
CA GLU A 118 -10.32 11.72 7.08
C GLU A 118 -9.39 11.70 8.29
#